data_AF-A0A8H4BGQ1-F1
#
_entry.id   AF-A0A8H4BGQ1-F1
#
_cell.length_a   1.000
_cell.length_b   1.000
_cell.length_c   1.000
_cell.angle_alpha   90.00
_cell.angle_beta   90.00
_cell.angle_gamma   90.00
#
_symmetry.space_group_name_H-M   'P 1'
#
loop_
_entity.id
_entity.type
_entity.pdbx_description
1 polymer ?
#
loop_
_entity_poly.entity_id
_entity_poly.type
_entity_poly.pdbx_seq_one_letter_code
_entity_poly.pdbx_strand_id
1 'polypeptide(L)'
;MRLYAIPIVKNRWAYYCHSTIPSTSRLTKAVDWSSKKWELLDKAEPDSWKKKLYIRGSNVMNQLDYQEWFFKSVPGKEDIEKPLNQVLVHHPSILDGAQLESELKALLKERIPYHKKYMWYSAYWVPLACTFVVVPLIPNIPLAYNLFRLYSHYKAWKGAEHLESLSSYGSLKYVNDVHLDTIFDKKQLVSAEDIVFPSEIHEAFQKSPNKPDLVAMEQDLEGVLNSNNIKQLVEELQVPGLEMELNRARLQILKAIATERFKHEKTQ
;
A
#
# COMPACT_ATOMS: atom_id res chain seq x y z
N MET A 1 17.02 4.09 -5.15
CA MET A 1 15.57 3.88 -5.23
C MET A 1 15.27 3.07 -6.48
N ARG A 2 14.47 2.01 -6.37
CA ARG A 2 13.98 1.19 -7.48
C ARG A 2 12.47 1.09 -7.38
N LEU A 3 11.78 1.25 -8.51
CA LEU A 3 10.32 1.12 -8.58
C LEU A 3 9.97 -0.18 -9.32
N TYR A 4 8.90 -0.83 -8.90
CA TYR A 4 8.38 -2.03 -9.53
C TYR A 4 6.89 -1.86 -9.83
N ALA A 5 6.44 -2.30 -10.99
CA ALA A 5 5.03 -2.47 -11.31
C ALA A 5 4.73 -3.95 -11.43
N ILE A 6 3.97 -4.48 -10.47
CA ILE A 6 3.71 -5.92 -10.34
C ILE A 6 2.24 -6.18 -10.67
N PRO A 7 1.93 -6.97 -11.72
CA PRO A 7 0.57 -7.28 -12.09
C PRO A 7 -0.07 -8.20 -11.03
N ILE A 8 -1.28 -7.85 -10.59
CA ILE A 8 -2.15 -8.75 -9.81
C ILE A 8 -2.99 -9.58 -10.78
N VAL A 9 -3.50 -8.92 -11.82
CA VAL A 9 -4.15 -9.49 -13.00
C VAL A 9 -3.65 -8.72 -14.23
N LYS A 10 -4.01 -9.18 -15.43
CA LYS A 10 -3.44 -8.67 -16.69
C LYS A 10 -3.56 -7.14 -16.86
N ASN A 11 -4.66 -6.55 -16.40
CA ASN A 11 -5.00 -5.13 -16.54
C ASN A 11 -5.15 -4.39 -15.18
N ARG A 12 -4.63 -4.95 -14.08
CA ARG A 12 -4.53 -4.28 -12.77
C ARG A 12 -3.23 -4.68 -12.08
N TRP A 13 -2.45 -3.69 -11.67
CA TRP A 13 -1.14 -3.87 -11.04
C TRP A 13 -1.01 -2.99 -9.81
N ALA A 14 0.02 -3.28 -9.02
CA ALA A 14 0.41 -2.47 -7.88
C ALA A 14 1.84 -1.97 -8.07
N TYR A 15 2.08 -0.72 -7.66
CA TYR A 15 3.41 -0.14 -7.64
C TYR A 15 4.09 -0.36 -6.29
N TYR A 16 5.39 -0.60 -6.33
CA TYR A 16 6.24 -0.76 -5.16
C TYR A 16 7.49 0.09 -5.29
N CYS A 17 7.97 0.60 -4.16
CA CYS A 17 9.22 1.34 -4.09
C CYS A 17 10.14 0.69 -3.07
N HIS A 18 11.34 0.32 -3.51
CA HIS A 18 12.43 -0.04 -2.62
C HIS A 18 13.45 1.10 -2.60
N SER A 19 13.62 1.72 -1.44
CA SER A 19 14.59 2.79 -1.24
C SER A 19 15.55 2.44 -0.11
N THR A 20 16.85 2.41 -0.45
CA THR A 20 17.95 2.32 0.51
C THR A 20 18.53 3.69 0.86
N ILE A 21 17.88 4.77 0.42
CA ILE A 21 18.36 6.13 0.66
C ILE A 21 18.19 6.45 2.14
N PRO A 22 19.27 6.74 2.88
CA PRO A 22 19.17 7.09 4.29
C PRO A 22 18.50 8.45 4.42
N SER A 23 17.39 8.53 5.16
CA SER A 23 16.82 9.81 5.58
C SER A 23 17.43 10.21 6.93
N THR A 24 18.14 11.34 6.97
CA THR A 24 18.82 11.83 8.17
C THR A 24 17.98 12.83 8.99
N SER A 25 16.70 12.98 8.66
CA SER A 25 15.81 13.97 9.27
C SER A 25 15.53 13.71 10.77
N ARG A 26 15.28 14.79 11.54
CA ARG A 26 14.79 14.70 12.93
C ARG A 26 13.46 13.96 13.02
N LEU A 27 12.62 14.08 11.99
CA LEU A 27 11.37 13.35 11.89
C LEU A 27 11.64 11.84 11.85
N THR A 28 12.63 11.42 11.07
CA THR A 28 13.04 10.01 10.96
C THR A 28 13.50 9.45 12.30
N LYS A 29 14.28 10.20 13.08
CA LYS A 29 14.66 9.79 14.45
C LYS A 29 13.46 9.60 15.38
N ALA A 30 12.46 10.48 15.30
CA ALA A 30 11.24 10.37 16.10
C ALA A 30 10.39 9.16 15.68
N VAL A 31 10.33 8.88 14.38
CA VAL A 31 9.67 7.70 13.81
C VAL A 31 10.38 6.43 14.26
N ASP A 32 11.71 6.35 14.14
CA ASP A 32 12.51 5.19 14.57
C ASP A 32 12.32 4.90 16.07
N TRP A 33 12.32 5.96 16.89
CA TRP A 33 12.02 5.83 18.31
C TRP A 33 10.62 5.27 18.54
N SER A 34 9.62 5.76 17.80
CA SER A 34 8.23 5.31 17.89
C SER A 34 8.07 3.84 17.45
N SER A 35 8.75 3.43 16.37
CA SER A 35 8.79 2.06 15.88
C SER A 35 9.37 1.12 16.93
N LYS A 36 10.50 1.48 17.56
CA LYS A 36 11.09 0.70 18.67
C LYS A 36 10.12 0.56 19.84
N LYS A 37 9.39 1.63 20.20
CA LYS A 37 8.36 1.55 21.25
C LYS A 37 7.18 0.67 20.85
N TRP A 38 6.79 0.70 19.58
CA TRP A 38 5.73 -0.14 19.02
C TRP A 38 6.10 -1.63 19.08
N GLU A 39 7.34 -1.99 18.70
CA GLU A 39 7.86 -3.36 18.80
C GLU A 39 7.92 -3.87 20.25
N LEU A 40 8.19 -3.00 21.22
CA LEU A 40 8.14 -3.38 22.63
C LEU A 40 6.72 -3.73 23.10
N LEU A 41 5.67 -3.17 22.49
CA LEU A 41 4.29 -3.56 22.78
C LEU A 41 3.96 -4.96 22.25
N ASP A 42 4.56 -5.36 21.13
CA ASP A 42 4.41 -6.71 20.58
C ASP A 42 5.03 -7.78 21.49
N LYS A 43 6.18 -7.45 22.11
CA LYS A 43 6.89 -8.34 23.04
C LYS A 43 6.26 -8.46 24.43
N ALA A 44 5.17 -7.73 24.70
CA ALA A 44 4.46 -7.81 25.97
C ALA A 44 3.72 -9.16 26.13
N GLU A 45 3.39 -9.51 27.37
CA GLU A 45 2.65 -10.74 27.70
C GLU A 45 1.33 -10.83 26.91
N PRO A 46 0.94 -12.04 26.44
CA PRO A 46 -0.21 -12.23 25.55
C PRO A 46 -1.53 -11.60 26.05
N ASP A 47 -1.81 -11.70 27.35
CA ASP A 47 -3.06 -11.21 27.94
C ASP A 47 -3.01 -9.74 28.39
N SER A 48 -1.86 -9.08 28.23
CA SER A 48 -1.67 -7.69 28.65
C SER A 48 -2.44 -6.71 27.77
N TRP A 49 -2.86 -5.58 28.36
CA TRP A 49 -3.47 -4.48 27.60
C TRP A 49 -2.53 -3.93 26.51
N LYS A 50 -1.20 -4.03 26.71
CA LYS A 50 -0.18 -3.61 25.75
C LYS A 50 -0.22 -4.49 24.49
N LYS A 51 -0.28 -5.81 24.66
CA LYS A 51 -0.43 -6.74 23.53
C LYS A 51 -1.75 -6.52 22.79
N LYS A 52 -2.84 -6.32 23.53
CA LYS A 52 -4.16 -5.98 22.94
C LYS A 52 -4.10 -4.66 22.14
N LEU A 53 -3.42 -3.64 22.67
CA LEU A 53 -3.21 -2.38 21.97
C LEU A 53 -2.37 -2.56 20.69
N TYR A 54 -1.29 -3.34 20.76
CA TYR A 54 -0.48 -3.67 19.59
C TYR A 54 -1.33 -4.36 18.51
N ILE A 55 -2.06 -5.43 18.85
CA ILE A 55 -2.91 -6.16 17.90
C ILE A 55 -3.95 -5.22 17.28
N ARG A 56 -4.64 -4.43 18.10
CA ARG A 56 -5.67 -3.50 17.63
C ARG A 56 -5.09 -2.42 16.72
N GLY A 57 -3.96 -1.82 17.09
CA GLY A 57 -3.32 -0.78 16.28
C GLY A 57 -2.72 -1.34 15.00
N SER A 58 -2.07 -2.51 15.04
CA SER A 58 -1.55 -3.19 13.85
C SER A 58 -2.67 -3.54 12.88
N ASN A 59 -3.84 -3.96 13.37
CA ASN A 59 -5.02 -4.17 12.53
C ASN A 59 -5.47 -2.87 11.83
N VAL A 60 -5.42 -1.72 12.51
CA VAL A 60 -5.71 -0.42 11.90
C VAL A 60 -4.65 -0.05 10.85
N MET A 61 -3.36 -0.28 11.12
CA MET A 61 -2.27 -0.01 10.16
C MET A 61 -2.34 -0.93 8.93
N ASN A 62 -2.78 -2.18 9.11
CA ASN A 62 -2.93 -3.15 8.03
C ASN A 62 -4.07 -2.81 7.06
N GLN A 63 -5.05 -2.03 7.51
CA GLN A 63 -6.18 -1.56 6.70
C GLN A 63 -5.83 -0.37 5.79
N LEU A 64 -4.63 0.20 5.92
CA LEU A 64 -4.21 1.26 5.01
C LEU A 64 -4.26 0.79 3.56
N ASP A 65 -4.60 1.73 2.69
CA ASP A 65 -4.64 1.53 1.26
C ASP A 65 -3.24 1.12 0.74
N TYR A 66 -3.18 0.15 -0.16
CA TYR A 66 -1.90 -0.33 -0.70
C TYR A 66 -1.14 0.78 -1.44
N GLN A 67 -1.84 1.73 -2.08
CA GLN A 67 -1.23 2.87 -2.75
C GLN A 67 -0.68 3.88 -1.73
N GLU A 68 -1.32 4.02 -0.56
CA GLU A 68 -0.75 4.83 0.53
C GLU A 68 0.59 4.24 1.00
N TRP A 69 0.67 2.91 1.14
CA TRP A 69 1.93 2.23 1.46
C TRP A 69 3.00 2.45 0.38
N PHE A 70 2.63 2.32 -0.89
CA PHE A 70 3.51 2.62 -2.02
C PHE A 70 4.08 4.04 -1.94
N PHE A 71 3.25 5.06 -1.74
CA PHE A 71 3.76 6.42 -1.68
C PHE A 71 4.60 6.69 -0.44
N LYS A 72 4.31 6.04 0.69
CA LYS A 72 5.13 6.16 1.91
C LYS A 72 6.54 5.56 1.75
N SER A 73 6.70 4.53 0.93
CA SER A 73 8.00 3.91 0.66
C SER A 73 8.84 4.72 -0.34
N VAL A 74 8.24 5.69 -1.03
CA VAL A 74 8.98 6.69 -1.80
C VAL A 74 9.57 7.75 -0.86
N PRO A 75 10.91 7.97 -0.87
CA PRO A 75 11.53 9.04 -0.11
C PRO A 75 11.03 10.41 -0.61
N GLY A 76 10.79 11.34 0.31
CA GLY A 76 10.46 12.71 -0.06
C GLY A 76 11.66 13.39 -0.71
N LYS A 77 11.43 14.38 -1.57
CA LYS A 77 12.51 15.12 -2.23
C LYS A 77 13.46 15.76 -1.22
N GLU A 78 12.93 16.20 -0.08
CA GLU A 78 13.68 16.78 1.04
C GLU A 78 14.53 15.76 1.82
N ASP A 79 14.23 14.47 1.71
CA ASP A 79 14.98 13.39 2.38
C ASP A 79 16.23 12.99 1.59
N ILE A 80 16.43 13.54 0.38
CA ILE A 80 17.49 13.13 -0.55
C ILE A 80 18.53 14.24 -0.70
N GLU A 81 19.77 13.95 -0.30
CA GLU A 81 20.88 14.90 -0.40
C GLU A 81 21.29 15.21 -1.84
N LYS A 82 21.19 14.22 -2.74
CA LYS A 82 21.56 14.35 -4.15
C LYS A 82 20.37 14.06 -5.05
N PRO A 83 19.96 14.98 -5.95
CA PRO A 83 18.82 14.75 -6.82
C PRO A 83 19.01 13.47 -7.64
N LEU A 84 17.95 12.69 -7.77
CA LEU A 84 17.94 11.49 -8.58
C LEU A 84 17.82 11.90 -10.05
N ASN A 85 18.87 11.66 -10.84
CA ASN A 85 18.85 11.98 -12.27
C ASN A 85 17.91 11.06 -13.05
N GLN A 86 17.85 9.78 -12.67
CA GLN A 86 17.04 8.77 -13.33
C GLN A 86 16.61 7.70 -12.32
N VAL A 87 15.38 7.22 -12.45
CA VAL A 87 14.80 6.14 -11.66
C VAL A 87 14.19 5.13 -12.61
N LEU A 88 14.54 3.85 -12.40
CA LEU A 88 14.00 2.75 -13.19
C LEU A 88 12.69 2.25 -12.56
N VAL A 89 11.68 2.09 -13.41
CA VAL A 89 10.42 1.41 -13.12
C VAL A 89 10.47 0.05 -13.80
N HIS A 90 10.75 -0.99 -13.03
CA HIS A 90 10.86 -2.37 -13.49
C HIS A 90 9.46 -2.97 -13.64
N HIS A 91 9.18 -3.59 -14.77
CA HIS A 91 7.91 -4.29 -15.01
C HIS A 91 8.13 -5.53 -15.88
N PRO A 92 7.26 -6.55 -15.79
CA PRO A 92 7.26 -7.64 -16.75
C PRO A 92 6.78 -7.15 -18.13
N SER A 93 7.20 -7.85 -19.18
CA SER A 93 6.86 -7.61 -20.59
C SER A 93 5.37 -7.78 -20.91
N ILE A 94 4.57 -8.38 -20.02
CA ILE A 94 3.11 -8.42 -20.13
C ILE A 94 2.46 -7.04 -19.92
N LEU A 95 3.14 -6.13 -19.23
CA LEU A 95 2.68 -4.77 -19.00
C LEU A 95 3.33 -3.79 -20.00
N ASP A 96 2.53 -2.89 -20.55
CA ASP A 96 3.01 -1.84 -21.45
C ASP A 96 3.54 -0.63 -20.65
N GLY A 97 4.79 -0.22 -20.92
CA GLY A 97 5.44 0.87 -20.22
C GLY A 97 4.74 2.23 -20.39
N ALA A 98 4.15 2.50 -21.56
CA ALA A 98 3.43 3.76 -21.80
C ALA A 98 2.09 3.79 -21.03
N GLN A 99 1.40 2.65 -20.97
CA GLN A 99 0.21 2.50 -20.13
C GLN A 99 0.56 2.71 -18.65
N LEU A 100 1.64 2.09 -18.15
CA LEU A 100 2.12 2.29 -16.77
C LEU A 100 2.40 3.76 -16.49
N GLU A 101 3.05 4.48 -17.41
CA GLU A 101 3.32 5.90 -17.27
C GLU A 101 2.03 6.74 -17.17
N SER A 102 1.08 6.50 -18.06
CA SER A 102 -0.21 7.20 -18.07
C SER A 102 -0.99 6.97 -16.77
N GLU A 103 -1.07 5.72 -16.32
CA GLU A 103 -1.79 5.33 -15.10
C GLU A 103 -1.11 5.87 -13.84
N LEU A 104 0.23 5.88 -13.78
CA LEU A 104 0.93 6.52 -12.66
C LEU A 104 0.63 8.02 -12.60
N LYS A 105 0.60 8.72 -13.73
CA LYS A 105 0.24 10.15 -13.78
C LYS A 105 -1.20 10.39 -13.31
N ALA A 106 -2.14 9.55 -13.75
CA ALA A 106 -3.53 9.62 -13.29
C ALA A 106 -3.64 9.39 -11.78
N LEU A 107 -2.95 8.37 -11.27
CA LEU A 107 -2.91 8.04 -9.86
C LEU A 107 -2.32 9.18 -9.01
N LEU A 108 -1.23 9.79 -9.46
CA LEU A 108 -0.61 10.94 -8.77
C LEU A 108 -1.56 12.13 -8.69
N LYS A 109 -2.23 12.46 -9.80
CA LYS A 109 -3.21 13.55 -9.89
C LYS A 109 -4.34 13.37 -8.88
N GLU A 110 -4.78 12.13 -8.63
CA GLU A 110 -5.81 11.82 -7.66
C GLU A 110 -5.28 11.82 -6.21
N ARG A 111 -4.14 11.17 -5.98
CA ARG A 111 -3.68 10.83 -4.61
C ARG A 111 -2.93 11.97 -3.92
N ILE A 112 -2.26 12.86 -4.64
CA ILE A 112 -1.61 14.05 -4.07
C ILE A 112 -2.61 14.93 -3.30
N PRO A 113 -3.71 15.43 -3.90
CA PRO A 113 -4.67 16.27 -3.18
C PRO A 113 -5.38 15.50 -2.07
N TYR A 114 -5.63 14.20 -2.26
CA TYR A 114 -6.21 13.33 -1.23
C TYR A 114 -5.33 13.30 0.03
N HIS A 115 -4.05 12.91 -0.08
CA HIS A 115 -3.19 12.80 1.10
C HIS A 115 -2.93 14.16 1.73
N LYS A 116 -2.78 15.23 0.94
CA LYS A 116 -2.65 16.60 1.47
C LYS A 116 -3.87 17.03 2.29
N LYS A 117 -5.09 16.77 1.80
CA LYS A 117 -6.35 17.08 2.50
C LYS A 117 -6.42 16.35 3.84
N TYR A 118 -6.20 15.04 3.86
CA TYR A 118 -6.36 14.24 5.07
C TYR A 118 -5.20 14.39 6.06
N MET A 119 -3.99 14.76 5.59
CA MET A 119 -2.91 15.23 6.46
C MET A 119 -3.39 16.42 7.29
N TRP A 120 -3.93 17.46 6.65
CA TRP A 120 -4.46 18.63 7.36
C TRP A 120 -5.65 18.28 8.24
N TYR A 121 -6.56 17.43 7.77
CA TYR A 121 -7.66 16.92 8.59
C TYR A 121 -7.14 16.30 9.90
N SER A 122 -6.17 15.38 9.83
CA SER A 122 -5.55 14.80 11.03
C SER A 122 -4.84 15.84 11.90
N ALA A 123 -4.16 16.83 11.31
CA ALA A 123 -3.52 17.91 12.05
C ALA A 123 -4.52 18.74 12.87
N TYR A 124 -5.69 19.06 12.31
CA TYR A 124 -6.75 19.80 13.02
C TYR A 124 -7.30 19.06 14.23
N TRP A 125 -7.32 17.72 14.19
CA TRP A 125 -7.77 16.91 15.31
C TRP A 125 -6.71 16.71 16.40
N VAL A 126 -5.43 17.02 16.15
CA VAL A 126 -4.37 16.84 17.15
C VAL A 126 -4.61 17.67 18.42
N PRO A 127 -4.89 18.98 18.38
CA PRO A 127 -5.13 19.79 19.58
C PRO A 127 -6.29 19.25 20.42
N LEU A 128 -7.37 18.84 19.77
CA LEU A 128 -8.52 18.24 20.46
C LEU A 128 -8.16 16.86 21.01
N ALA A 129 -7.42 16.04 20.28
CA ALA A 129 -6.95 14.76 20.77
C ALA A 129 -6.05 14.91 22.01
N CYS A 130 -5.24 15.97 22.10
CA CYS A 130 -4.40 16.27 23.27
C CYS A 130 -5.21 16.46 24.56
N THR A 131 -6.49 16.84 24.51
CA THR A 131 -7.29 17.05 25.73
C THR A 131 -7.73 15.74 26.39
N PHE A 132 -7.66 14.61 25.69
CA PHE A 132 -8.08 13.29 26.19
C PHE A 132 -6.99 12.56 27.01
N VAL A 133 -6.16 13.28 27.77
CA VAL A 133 -5.23 12.66 28.73
C VAL A 133 -6.02 12.21 29.96
N VAL A 134 -6.66 11.04 29.86
CA VAL A 134 -7.61 10.57 30.88
C VAL A 134 -6.93 9.80 32.02
N VAL A 135 -5.78 9.12 31.80
CA VAL A 135 -5.06 8.37 32.87
C VAL A 135 -3.56 8.22 32.54
N PRO A 136 -2.61 8.39 33.49
CA PRO A 136 -1.16 8.22 33.24
C PRO A 136 -0.71 6.81 32.82
N LEU A 137 -1.57 5.79 32.95
CA LEU A 137 -1.24 4.39 32.64
C LEU A 137 -1.64 3.95 31.21
N ILE A 138 -2.55 4.67 30.55
CA ILE A 138 -3.07 4.31 29.22
C ILE A 138 -2.66 5.40 28.22
N PRO A 139 -1.99 5.06 27.10
CA PRO A 139 -1.63 6.05 26.10
C PRO A 139 -2.88 6.71 25.55
N ASN A 140 -2.81 8.01 25.27
CA ASN A 140 -3.89 8.75 24.63
C ASN A 140 -4.11 8.21 23.20
N ILE A 141 -4.99 7.22 23.06
CA ILE A 141 -5.26 6.51 21.80
C ILE A 141 -5.76 7.49 20.72
N PRO A 142 -6.68 8.43 20.99
CA PRO A 142 -7.05 9.47 20.03
C PRO A 142 -5.86 10.27 19.51
N LEU A 143 -4.94 10.67 20.39
CA LEU A 143 -3.75 11.43 20.00
C LEU A 143 -2.81 10.58 19.16
N ALA A 144 -2.53 9.35 19.59
CA ALA A 144 -1.68 8.42 18.86
C ALA A 144 -2.21 8.14 17.44
N TYR A 145 -3.53 7.94 17.30
CA TYR A 145 -4.16 7.72 16.00
C TYR A 145 -4.04 8.94 15.09
N ASN A 146 -4.33 10.15 15.58
CA ASN A 146 -4.25 11.37 14.77
C ASN A 146 -2.80 11.69 14.36
N LEU A 147 -1.83 11.50 15.25
CA LEU A 147 -0.40 11.64 14.92
C LEU A 147 0.06 10.62 13.88
N PHE A 148 -0.38 9.36 14.03
CA PHE A 148 -0.13 8.32 13.03
C PHE A 148 -0.71 8.68 11.67
N ARG A 149 -1.99 9.07 11.59
CA ARG A 149 -2.62 9.45 10.31
C ARG A 149 -2.00 10.71 9.72
N LEU A 150 -1.67 11.70 10.54
CA LEU A 150 -0.94 12.91 10.14
C LEU A 150 0.38 12.53 9.46
N TYR A 151 1.21 11.71 10.13
CA TYR A 151 2.48 11.26 9.58
C TYR A 151 2.31 10.40 8.33
N SER A 152 1.37 9.46 8.32
CA SER A 152 1.14 8.54 7.21
C SER A 152 0.72 9.29 5.94
N HIS A 153 -0.22 10.24 6.08
CA HIS A 153 -0.63 11.12 4.97
C HIS A 153 0.48 12.09 4.55
N TYR A 154 1.24 12.65 5.50
CA TYR A 154 2.39 13.50 5.18
C TYR A 154 3.40 12.73 4.31
N LYS A 155 3.83 11.54 4.73
CA LYS A 155 4.80 10.73 3.97
C LYS A 155 4.27 10.32 2.60
N ALA A 156 3.02 9.87 2.52
CA ALA A 156 2.40 9.53 1.23
C ALA A 156 2.34 10.76 0.29
N TRP A 157 1.98 11.94 0.82
CA TRP A 157 1.95 13.17 0.04
C TRP A 157 3.34 13.55 -0.48
N LYS A 158 4.37 13.57 0.39
CA LYS A 158 5.75 13.92 0.00
C LYS A 158 6.36 12.92 -0.98
N GLY A 159 6.07 11.64 -0.83
CA GLY A 159 6.48 10.61 -1.78
C GLY A 159 5.80 10.76 -3.14
N ALA A 160 4.49 11.05 -3.16
CA ALA A 160 3.74 11.30 -4.39
C ALA A 160 4.21 12.57 -5.12
N GLU A 161 4.43 13.68 -4.41
CA GLU A 161 5.01 14.91 -4.99
C GLU A 161 6.40 14.66 -5.61
N HIS A 162 7.20 13.81 -4.98
CA HIS A 162 8.51 13.46 -5.51
C HIS A 162 8.40 12.64 -6.80
N LEU A 163 7.49 11.64 -6.86
CA LEU A 163 7.21 10.91 -8.09
C LEU A 163 6.65 11.81 -9.20
N GLU A 164 5.78 12.76 -8.88
CA GLU A 164 5.25 13.74 -9.84
C GLU A 164 6.38 14.59 -10.42
N SER A 165 7.31 15.05 -9.58
CA SER A 165 8.52 15.75 -10.03
C SER A 165 9.35 14.88 -10.97
N LEU A 166 9.63 13.63 -10.61
CA LEU A 166 10.43 12.71 -11.43
C LEU A 166 9.74 12.40 -12.78
N SER A 167 8.42 12.23 -12.76
CA SER A 167 7.63 12.02 -13.98
C SER A 167 7.66 13.24 -14.88
N SER A 168 7.48 14.44 -14.32
CA SER A 168 7.44 15.71 -15.08
C SER A 168 8.78 16.06 -15.73
N TYR A 169 9.90 15.68 -15.11
CA TYR A 169 11.25 15.88 -15.67
C TYR A 169 11.70 14.75 -16.60
N GLY A 170 10.87 13.74 -16.86
CA GLY A 170 11.25 12.58 -17.69
C GLY A 170 12.32 11.69 -17.04
N SER A 171 12.46 11.76 -15.71
CA SER A 171 13.44 10.97 -14.95
C SER A 171 12.99 9.53 -14.67
N LEU A 172 11.70 9.21 -14.86
CA LEU A 172 11.18 7.84 -14.77
C LEU A 172 11.39 7.11 -16.10
N LYS A 173 12.12 5.99 -16.08
CA LYS A 173 12.26 5.10 -17.24
C LYS A 173 11.64 3.74 -16.94
N TYR A 174 10.66 3.37 -17.76
CA TYR A 174 9.99 2.08 -17.71
C TYR A 174 10.84 1.06 -18.48
N VAL A 175 11.23 -0.02 -17.80
CA VAL A 175 12.13 -1.03 -18.34
C VAL A 175 11.57 -2.42 -18.08
N ASN A 176 11.65 -3.28 -19.10
CA ASN A 176 11.32 -4.69 -18.95
C ASN A 176 12.36 -5.36 -18.05
N ASP A 177 11.89 -6.10 -17.06
CA ASP A 177 12.73 -6.84 -16.14
C ASP A 177 12.61 -8.34 -16.43
N VAL A 178 13.73 -8.94 -16.89
CA VAL A 178 13.80 -10.35 -17.24
C VAL A 178 13.49 -11.25 -16.04
N HIS A 179 13.84 -10.81 -14.82
CA HIS A 179 13.53 -11.56 -13.59
C HIS A 179 12.04 -11.54 -13.26
N LEU A 180 11.33 -10.47 -13.61
CA LEU A 180 9.88 -10.46 -13.51
C LEU A 180 9.27 -11.33 -14.61
N ASP A 181 9.82 -11.30 -15.82
CA ASP A 181 9.34 -12.15 -16.91
C ASP A 181 9.46 -13.64 -16.61
N THR A 182 10.50 -14.11 -15.93
CA THR A 182 10.61 -15.54 -15.55
C THR A 182 9.51 -15.96 -14.57
N ILE A 183 9.07 -15.05 -13.69
CA ILE A 183 7.99 -15.30 -12.74
C ILE A 183 6.61 -15.20 -13.41
N PHE A 184 6.47 -14.30 -14.37
CA PHE A 184 5.21 -13.98 -15.03
C PHE A 184 5.03 -14.63 -16.43
N ASP A 185 5.90 -15.57 -16.84
CA ASP A 185 5.94 -16.00 -18.25
C ASP A 185 4.63 -16.68 -18.73
N LYS A 186 4.01 -15.99 -19.70
CA LYS A 186 3.11 -16.38 -20.79
C LYS A 186 1.70 -16.97 -20.64
N LYS A 187 1.17 -17.49 -19.52
CA LYS A 187 -0.19 -18.13 -19.60
C LYS A 187 -1.15 -18.06 -18.41
N GLN A 188 -0.82 -17.39 -17.30
CA GLN A 188 -1.60 -17.59 -16.08
C GLN A 188 -2.38 -16.38 -15.57
N LEU A 189 -2.18 -15.16 -16.09
CA LEU A 189 -2.97 -14.00 -15.65
C LEU A 189 -4.15 -13.73 -16.59
N VAL A 190 -5.35 -13.64 -16.03
CA VAL A 190 -6.58 -13.26 -16.74
C VAL A 190 -6.81 -11.75 -16.63
N SER A 191 -7.69 -11.20 -17.46
CA SER A 191 -8.15 -9.82 -17.29
C SER A 191 -9.07 -9.72 -16.08
N ALA A 192 -9.20 -8.53 -15.48
CA ALA A 192 -10.08 -8.31 -14.33
C ALA A 192 -11.50 -8.82 -14.59
N GLU A 193 -12.01 -8.63 -15.81
CA GLU A 193 -13.33 -9.02 -16.30
C GLU A 193 -13.53 -10.55 -16.37
N ASP A 194 -12.45 -11.29 -16.57
CA ASP A 194 -12.45 -12.74 -16.79
C ASP A 194 -12.20 -13.55 -15.50
N ILE A 195 -11.96 -12.88 -14.37
CA ILE A 195 -11.73 -13.54 -13.08
C ILE A 195 -12.97 -14.36 -12.69
N VAL A 196 -12.78 -15.64 -12.37
CA VAL A 196 -13.81 -16.48 -11.77
C VAL A 196 -13.71 -16.39 -10.26
N PHE A 197 -14.69 -15.72 -9.63
CA PHE A 197 -14.77 -15.64 -8.17
C PHE A 197 -15.49 -16.87 -7.59
N PRO A 198 -15.11 -17.34 -6.39
CA PRO A 198 -15.84 -18.39 -5.68
C PRO A 198 -17.31 -17.99 -5.42
N SER A 199 -18.22 -18.97 -5.42
CA SER A 199 -19.66 -18.76 -5.21
C SER A 199 -19.96 -18.03 -3.91
N GLU A 200 -19.15 -18.25 -2.88
CA GLU A 200 -19.24 -17.62 -1.56
C GLU A 200 -19.13 -16.09 -1.65
N ILE A 201 -18.32 -15.57 -2.56
CA ILE A 201 -18.18 -14.12 -2.78
C ILE A 201 -19.47 -13.57 -3.36
N HIS A 202 -20.03 -14.23 -4.37
CA HIS A 202 -21.30 -13.82 -4.96
C HIS A 202 -22.43 -13.85 -3.92
N GLU A 203 -22.54 -14.92 -3.14
CA GLU A 203 -23.49 -15.02 -2.03
C GLU A 203 -23.31 -13.93 -0.98
N ALA A 204 -22.07 -13.56 -0.65
CA ALA A 204 -21.79 -12.50 0.31
C ALA A 204 -22.31 -11.13 -0.16
N PHE A 205 -22.13 -10.82 -1.45
CA PHE A 205 -22.72 -9.61 -2.06
C PHE A 205 -24.25 -9.68 -2.15
N GLN A 206 -24.83 -10.88 -2.31
CA GLN A 206 -26.27 -11.06 -2.25
C GLN A 206 -26.82 -10.77 -0.84
N LYS A 207 -26.19 -11.33 0.19
CA LYS A 207 -26.57 -11.22 1.62
C LYS A 207 -26.34 -9.82 2.19
N SER A 208 -25.23 -9.15 1.84
CA SER A 208 -24.87 -7.85 2.40
C SER A 208 -24.13 -6.96 1.39
N PRO A 209 -24.85 -6.29 0.46
CA PRO A 209 -24.24 -5.51 -0.63
C PRO A 209 -23.28 -4.40 -0.19
N ASN A 210 -23.54 -3.78 0.96
CA ASN A 210 -22.73 -2.66 1.46
C ASN A 210 -21.54 -3.11 2.32
N LYS A 211 -21.55 -4.36 2.80
CA LYS A 211 -20.50 -4.91 3.65
C LYS A 211 -20.44 -6.44 3.49
N PRO A 212 -20.07 -6.93 2.31
CA PRO A 212 -20.00 -8.37 2.06
C PRO A 212 -18.86 -8.99 2.89
N ASP A 213 -19.05 -10.24 3.30
CA ASP A 213 -17.98 -11.05 3.87
C ASP A 213 -17.11 -11.61 2.75
N LEU A 214 -15.83 -11.21 2.72
CA LEU A 214 -14.90 -11.50 1.61
C LEU A 214 -13.70 -12.33 2.09
N VAL A 215 -13.84 -13.10 3.16
CA VAL A 215 -12.77 -13.98 3.68
C VAL A 215 -12.30 -14.99 2.61
N ALA A 216 -13.22 -15.52 1.80
CA ALA A 216 -12.87 -16.44 0.70
C ALA A 216 -11.93 -15.82 -0.36
N MET A 217 -11.80 -14.49 -0.40
CA MET A 217 -10.89 -13.78 -1.31
C MET A 217 -9.41 -13.95 -0.94
N GLU A 218 -9.11 -14.40 0.27
CA GLU A 218 -7.73 -14.66 0.70
C GLU A 218 -7.13 -15.89 0.01
N GLN A 219 -7.98 -16.79 -0.49
CA GLN A 219 -7.55 -17.99 -1.21
C GLN A 219 -6.93 -17.64 -2.57
N ASP A 220 -6.08 -18.53 -3.09
CA ASP A 220 -5.52 -18.39 -4.43
C ASP A 220 -6.63 -18.57 -5.48
N LEU A 221 -6.63 -17.69 -6.49
CA LEU A 221 -7.58 -17.71 -7.59
C LEU A 221 -6.81 -18.01 -8.88
N GLU A 222 -7.38 -18.87 -9.73
CA GLU A 222 -6.85 -19.09 -11.07
C GLU A 222 -6.90 -17.78 -11.85
N GLY A 223 -5.86 -17.47 -12.64
CA GLY A 223 -5.83 -16.21 -13.36
C GLY A 223 -5.24 -15.03 -12.60
N VAL A 224 -4.88 -15.19 -11.32
CA VAL A 224 -4.47 -14.10 -10.43
C VAL A 224 -3.09 -14.40 -9.84
N LEU A 225 -2.31 -13.35 -9.56
CA LEU A 225 -1.07 -13.46 -8.78
C LEU A 225 -1.33 -14.28 -7.51
N ASN A 226 -0.72 -15.46 -7.40
CA ASN A 226 -0.94 -16.39 -6.31
C ASN A 226 0.17 -16.29 -5.24
N SER A 227 -0.05 -16.97 -4.13
CA SER A 227 0.87 -16.98 -2.99
C SER A 227 2.26 -17.53 -3.33
N ASN A 228 2.35 -18.48 -4.28
CA ASN A 228 3.63 -19.03 -4.73
C ASN A 228 4.42 -18.02 -5.57
N ASN A 229 3.77 -17.30 -6.49
CA ASN A 229 4.40 -16.22 -7.25
C ASN A 229 4.89 -15.10 -6.32
N ILE A 230 4.12 -14.75 -5.29
CA ILE A 230 4.54 -13.76 -4.30
C ILE A 230 5.82 -14.20 -3.57
N LYS A 231 5.92 -15.47 -3.16
CA LYS A 231 7.14 -15.99 -2.53
C LYS A 231 8.34 -15.92 -3.47
N GLN A 232 8.17 -16.33 -4.73
CA GLN A 232 9.22 -16.21 -5.75
C GLN A 232 9.66 -14.76 -5.97
N LEU A 233 8.71 -13.80 -6.02
CA LEU A 233 9.03 -12.38 -6.13
C LEU A 233 9.83 -11.87 -4.93
N VAL A 234 9.50 -12.32 -3.72
CA VAL A 234 10.20 -11.91 -2.49
C VAL A 234 11.62 -12.45 -2.47
N GLU A 235 11.82 -13.70 -2.87
CA GLU A 235 13.13 -14.34 -3.00
C GLU A 235 14.00 -13.67 -4.05
N GLU A 236 13.44 -13.38 -5.23
CA GLU A 236 14.15 -12.81 -6.37
C GLU A 236 14.49 -11.33 -6.17
N LEU A 237 13.52 -10.52 -5.72
CA LEU A 237 13.69 -9.07 -5.60
C LEU A 237 14.41 -8.66 -4.31
N GLN A 238 14.41 -9.53 -3.29
CA GLN A 238 15.02 -9.29 -1.98
C GLN A 238 14.57 -7.96 -1.33
N VAL A 239 13.32 -7.56 -1.57
CA VAL A 239 12.74 -6.33 -1.03
C VAL A 239 12.10 -6.63 0.33
N PRO A 240 12.57 -6.02 1.44
CA PRO A 240 12.00 -6.24 2.76
C PRO A 240 10.52 -5.84 2.81
N GLY A 241 9.68 -6.69 3.40
CA GLY A 241 8.25 -6.43 3.59
C GLY A 241 7.38 -6.58 2.34
N LEU A 242 7.98 -6.89 1.17
CA LEU A 242 7.27 -6.99 -0.11
C LEU A 242 6.11 -7.99 -0.07
N GLU A 243 6.28 -9.14 0.60
CA GLU A 243 5.24 -10.16 0.73
C GLU A 243 3.94 -9.59 1.31
N MET A 244 4.06 -8.82 2.40
CA MET A 244 2.91 -8.23 3.08
C MET A 244 2.24 -7.18 2.21
N GLU A 245 3.01 -6.35 1.51
CA GLU A 245 2.47 -5.31 0.66
C GLU A 245 1.83 -5.88 -0.63
N LEU A 246 2.36 -6.98 -1.18
CA LEU A 246 1.76 -7.71 -2.30
C LEU A 246 0.46 -8.38 -1.91
N ASN A 247 0.42 -9.11 -0.80
CA ASN A 247 -0.81 -9.72 -0.31
C ASN A 247 -1.90 -8.68 -0.04
N ARG A 248 -1.52 -7.53 0.53
CA ARG A 248 -2.44 -6.40 0.74
C ARG A 248 -2.99 -5.85 -0.57
N ALA A 249 -2.11 -5.54 -1.53
CA ALA A 249 -2.54 -4.99 -2.81
C ALA A 249 -3.41 -5.98 -3.58
N ARG A 250 -3.00 -7.25 -3.64
CA ARG A 250 -3.79 -8.35 -4.21
C ARG A 250 -5.20 -8.37 -3.65
N LEU A 251 -5.33 -8.44 -2.32
CA LEU A 251 -6.63 -8.49 -1.65
C LEU A 251 -7.47 -7.24 -1.93
N GLN A 252 -6.89 -6.04 -1.84
CA GLN A 252 -7.61 -4.79 -2.07
C GLN A 252 -8.05 -4.61 -3.53
N ILE A 253 -7.22 -5.00 -4.49
CA ILE A 253 -7.54 -4.97 -5.92
C ILE A 253 -8.66 -5.97 -6.24
N LEU A 254 -8.58 -7.21 -5.74
CA LEU A 254 -9.64 -8.21 -5.93
C LEU A 254 -10.97 -7.76 -5.32
N LYS A 255 -10.94 -7.14 -4.13
CA LYS A 255 -12.12 -6.55 -3.49
C LYS A 255 -12.73 -5.42 -4.32
N ALA A 256 -11.91 -4.57 -4.92
CA ALA A 256 -12.37 -3.51 -5.82
C ALA A 256 -13.06 -4.12 -7.06
N ILE A 257 -12.41 -5.08 -7.75
CA ILE A 257 -12.96 -5.75 -8.93
C ILE A 257 -14.30 -6.44 -8.61
N ALA A 258 -14.37 -7.18 -7.51
CA ALA A 258 -15.61 -7.86 -7.10
C ALA A 258 -16.72 -6.85 -6.77
N THR A 259 -16.37 -5.71 -6.15
CA THR A 259 -17.34 -4.64 -5.86
C THR A 259 -17.85 -4.00 -7.15
N GLU A 260 -16.96 -3.72 -8.11
CA GLU A 260 -17.30 -3.21 -9.44
C GLU A 260 -18.24 -4.16 -10.20
N ARG A 261 -18.05 -5.48 -10.07
CA ARG A 261 -18.90 -6.47 -10.73
C ARG A 261 -20.25 -6.64 -10.03
N PHE A 262 -20.25 -7.09 -8.78
CA PHE A 262 -21.46 -7.59 -8.12
C PHE A 262 -22.33 -6.50 -7.49
N LYS A 263 -21.76 -5.33 -7.19
CA LYS A 263 -22.57 -4.20 -6.68
C LYS A 263 -23.35 -3.52 -7.81
N HIS A 264 -22.78 -3.46 -9.02
CA HIS A 264 -23.41 -2.83 -10.18
C HIS A 264 -24.51 -3.71 -10.80
N GLU A 265 -24.38 -5.04 -10.76
CA GLU A 265 -25.41 -6.00 -11.19
C GLU A 265 -26.77 -5.83 -10.49
N LYS A 266 -26.83 -5.24 -9.29
CA LYS A 266 -28.09 -4.98 -8.56
C LYS A 266 -28.74 -3.63 -8.85
N THR A 267 -28.05 -2.74 -9.55
CA THR A 267 -28.56 -1.37 -9.82
C THR A 267 -29.16 -1.24 -11.23
N GLN A 268 -29.08 -2.32 -12.03
CA GLN A 268 -29.76 -2.48 -13.32
C GLN A 268 -30.96 -3.41 -13.14
#